data_AF-A0A093Q0E2-F1
#
_entry.id   AF-A0A093Q0E2-F1
#
_cell.length_a   1.000
_cell.length_b   1.000
_cell.length_c   1.000
_cell.angle_alpha   90.00
_cell.angle_beta   90.00
_cell.angle_gamma   90.00
#
_symmetry.space_group_name_H-M   'P 1'
#
loop_
_entity.id
_entity.type
_entity.pdbx_description
1 polymer ?
#
loop_
_entity_poly.entity_id
_entity_poly.type
_entity_poly.pdbx_seq_one_letter_code
_entity_poly.pdbx_strand_id
1 'polypeptide(L)'
;GRPHDALSVPGEPGERYHLILPSFFRLLDTLHRNGRAFAVVFRTFGTDLPRALQAVSSALDGQHPQFPTLRDLPVDLTPGQIRCSKREVVLTRGAERLATREDGRKLYNYFNSFEGIGGFQDHFDWWARNNFCSRGGKPLWIDPHDPDVHHIFIDDNIRLDDADTIVHPQVFSEQGSSSPRSAPTSELYDVCLVQTDLLEAIADEDYFLHCVRRCEENYDRYLACMKKDTPSRQWDGQ
;
A
#
# COMPACT_ATOMS: atom_id res chain seq x y z
N GLY A 1 6.19 20.22 -22.67
CA GLY A 1 5.74 19.48 -23.88
C GLY A 1 4.23 19.48 -23.93
N ARG A 2 3.60 19.03 -25.03
CA ARG A 2 2.14 18.81 -25.03
C ARG A 2 1.79 17.77 -23.94
N PRO A 3 0.75 17.98 -23.12
CA PRO A 3 0.38 17.00 -22.09
C PRO A 3 -0.06 15.69 -22.75
N HIS A 4 0.42 14.55 -22.24
CA HIS A 4 0.01 13.23 -22.73
C HIS A 4 -1.36 12.87 -22.15
N ASP A 5 -2.30 12.43 -22.99
CA ASP A 5 -3.69 12.23 -22.58
C ASP A 5 -3.86 11.20 -21.46
N ALA A 6 -3.08 10.12 -21.51
CA ALA A 6 -3.10 9.08 -20.48
C ALA A 6 -2.43 9.51 -19.16
N LEU A 7 -1.53 10.50 -19.17
CA LEU A 7 -0.74 10.93 -18.00
C LEU A 7 -1.34 12.16 -17.30
N SER A 8 -2.44 12.70 -17.84
CA SER A 8 -2.99 13.96 -17.36
C SER A 8 -4.51 13.97 -17.34
N VAL A 9 -5.05 14.86 -16.51
CA VAL A 9 -6.49 15.13 -16.39
C VAL A 9 -6.79 16.56 -16.83
N PRO A 10 -7.98 16.82 -17.42
CA PRO A 10 -8.42 18.19 -17.67
C PRO A 10 -8.48 18.97 -16.35
N GLY A 11 -7.94 20.18 -16.35
CA GLY A 11 -8.02 21.12 -15.25
C GLY A 11 -8.98 22.26 -15.54
N GLU A 12 -8.58 23.47 -15.11
CA GLU A 12 -9.17 24.72 -15.58
C GLU A 12 -9.13 24.84 -17.13
N PRO A 13 -9.93 25.70 -17.77
CA PRO A 13 -9.96 25.83 -19.22
C PRO A 13 -8.58 26.06 -19.84
N GLY A 14 -8.09 25.06 -20.59
CA GLY A 14 -6.77 25.09 -21.25
C GLY A 14 -5.63 24.46 -20.43
N GLU A 15 -5.87 24.10 -19.18
CA GLU A 15 -4.91 23.48 -18.26
C GLU A 15 -5.08 21.96 -18.23
N ARG A 16 -3.98 21.25 -17.98
CA ARG A 16 -3.98 19.80 -17.74
C ARG A 16 -3.07 19.49 -16.56
N TYR A 17 -3.60 18.78 -15.57
CA TYR A 17 -2.85 18.37 -14.39
C TYR A 17 -2.29 16.97 -14.56
N HIS A 18 -1.12 16.71 -13.96
CA HIS A 18 -0.59 15.35 -13.88
C HIS A 18 -1.49 14.47 -13.02
N LEU A 19 -1.76 13.24 -13.48
CA LEU A 19 -2.56 12.29 -12.71
C LEU A 19 -1.79 11.70 -11.52
N ILE A 20 -0.48 11.49 -11.71
CA ILE A 20 0.42 10.88 -10.74
C ILE A 20 1.65 11.77 -10.62
N LEU A 21 2.12 11.98 -9.40
CA LEU A 21 3.27 12.85 -9.11
C LEU A 21 4.57 12.29 -9.71
N PRO A 22 5.48 13.14 -10.21
CA PRO A 22 6.80 12.72 -10.66
C PRO A 22 7.59 11.94 -9.60
N SER A 23 7.47 12.30 -8.32
CA SER A 23 8.14 11.62 -7.20
C SER A 23 7.78 10.14 -7.08
N PHE A 24 6.57 9.74 -7.50
CA PHE A 24 6.19 8.32 -7.56
C PHE A 24 6.95 7.57 -8.67
N PHE A 25 7.07 8.16 -9.86
CA PHE A 25 7.83 7.55 -10.94
C PHE A 25 9.33 7.51 -10.63
N ARG A 26 9.85 8.51 -9.92
CA ARG A 26 11.21 8.51 -9.38
C ARG A 26 11.46 7.35 -8.42
N LEU A 27 10.51 7.05 -7.54
CA LEU A 27 10.55 5.86 -6.68
C LEU A 27 10.65 4.58 -7.53
N LEU A 28 9.73 4.39 -8.48
CA LEU A 28 9.73 3.21 -9.35
C LEU A 28 11.04 3.02 -10.11
N ASP A 29 11.53 4.07 -10.76
CA ASP A 29 12.77 4.06 -11.54
C ASP A 29 13.98 3.71 -10.66
N THR A 30 14.04 4.28 -9.45
CA THR A 30 15.14 4.02 -8.52
C THR A 30 15.11 2.60 -7.97
N LEU A 31 13.95 2.11 -7.53
CA LEU A 31 13.83 0.73 -7.03
C LEU A 31 14.17 -0.28 -8.13
N HIS A 32 13.68 -0.06 -9.35
CA HIS A 32 13.94 -0.92 -10.50
C HIS A 32 15.43 -0.94 -10.88
N ARG A 33 16.07 0.23 -11.04
CA ARG A 33 17.50 0.31 -11.38
C ARG A 33 18.41 -0.28 -10.31
N ASN A 34 18.01 -0.22 -9.05
CA ASN A 34 18.75 -0.82 -7.95
C ASN A 34 18.50 -2.33 -7.83
N GLY A 35 17.72 -2.94 -8.73
CA GLY A 35 17.43 -4.38 -8.71
C GLY A 35 16.66 -4.81 -7.46
N ARG A 36 15.90 -3.89 -6.83
CA ARG A 36 15.10 -4.21 -5.65
C ARG A 36 13.95 -5.14 -6.05
N ALA A 37 13.66 -6.13 -5.23
CA ALA A 37 12.40 -6.85 -5.30
C ALA A 37 11.30 -6.00 -4.65
N PHE A 38 10.26 -5.66 -5.40
CA PHE A 38 9.12 -4.90 -4.89
C PHE A 38 7.86 -5.14 -5.72
N ALA A 39 6.73 -4.81 -5.11
CA ALA A 39 5.43 -4.72 -5.75
C ALA A 39 4.76 -3.40 -5.40
N VAL A 40 3.90 -2.90 -6.30
CA VAL A 40 3.09 -1.71 -6.05
C VAL A 40 1.62 -2.04 -6.22
N VAL A 41 0.85 -1.83 -5.15
CA VAL A 41 -0.60 -2.03 -5.16
C VAL A 41 -1.29 -0.70 -4.93
N PHE A 42 -1.89 -0.15 -5.98
CA PHE A 42 -2.77 1.01 -5.86
C PHE A 42 -4.03 0.65 -5.08
N ARG A 43 -4.34 1.44 -4.05
CA ARG A 43 -5.49 1.23 -3.17
C ARG A 43 -6.32 2.50 -3.11
N THR A 44 -7.55 2.48 -3.62
CA THR A 44 -8.42 3.65 -3.65
C THR A 44 -9.85 3.32 -3.26
N PHE A 45 -10.51 4.24 -2.57
CA PHE A 45 -11.96 4.19 -2.38
C PHE A 45 -12.72 4.71 -3.61
N GLY A 46 -12.07 5.51 -4.46
CA GLY A 46 -12.66 6.15 -5.63
C GLY A 46 -12.74 5.24 -6.86
N THR A 47 -13.06 5.84 -8.01
CA THR A 47 -13.25 5.14 -9.30
C THR A 47 -12.09 5.35 -10.28
N ASP A 48 -11.08 6.14 -9.91
CA ASP A 48 -9.96 6.52 -10.80
C ASP A 48 -8.91 5.44 -11.00
N LEU A 49 -9.03 4.29 -10.33
CA LEU A 49 -8.03 3.21 -10.39
C LEU A 49 -7.66 2.76 -11.81
N PRO A 50 -8.62 2.49 -12.73
CA PRO A 50 -8.27 2.09 -14.10
C PRO A 50 -7.44 3.14 -14.82
N ARG A 51 -7.72 4.42 -14.56
CA ARG A 51 -7.00 5.54 -15.15
C ARG A 51 -5.58 5.65 -14.59
N ALA A 52 -5.42 5.47 -13.28
CA ALA A 52 -4.10 5.46 -12.64
C ALA A 52 -3.22 4.32 -13.17
N LEU A 53 -3.76 3.11 -13.28
CA LEU A 53 -3.05 1.96 -13.85
C LEU A 53 -2.66 2.21 -15.32
N GLN A 54 -3.57 2.79 -16.11
CA GLN A 54 -3.28 3.14 -17.49
C GLN A 54 -2.16 4.20 -17.61
N ALA A 55 -2.14 5.19 -16.72
CA ALA A 55 -1.09 6.19 -16.69
C ALA A 55 0.28 5.58 -16.38
N VAL A 56 0.35 4.67 -15.40
CA VAL A 56 1.60 3.94 -15.08
C VAL A 56 2.03 3.05 -16.23
N SER A 57 1.11 2.32 -16.86
CA SER A 57 1.41 1.52 -18.05
C SER A 57 1.98 2.38 -19.18
N SER A 58 1.34 3.52 -19.49
CA SER A 58 1.85 4.44 -20.51
C SER A 58 3.22 5.02 -20.15
N ALA A 59 3.48 5.31 -18.88
CA ALA A 59 4.80 5.75 -18.44
C ALA A 59 5.87 4.67 -18.70
N LEU A 60 5.55 3.41 -18.41
CA LEU A 60 6.42 2.23 -18.62
C LEU A 60 6.60 1.86 -20.10
N ASP A 61 5.69 2.29 -20.97
CA ASP A 61 5.87 2.25 -22.43
C ASP A 61 6.79 3.37 -22.95
N GLY A 62 7.45 4.10 -22.03
CA GLY A 62 8.38 5.19 -22.33
C GLY A 62 7.70 6.50 -22.72
N GLN A 63 6.40 6.67 -22.44
CA GLN A 63 5.68 7.89 -22.77
C GLN A 63 5.82 8.99 -21.69
N HIS A 64 6.46 8.71 -20.55
CA HIS A 64 6.66 9.72 -19.52
C HIS A 64 7.84 10.65 -19.88
N PRO A 65 7.62 11.97 -20.02
CA PRO A 65 8.65 12.90 -20.52
C PRO A 65 9.88 13.02 -19.61
N GLN A 66 9.70 12.90 -18.29
CA GLN A 66 10.80 12.96 -17.31
C GLN A 66 11.42 11.59 -17.02
N PHE A 67 10.75 10.49 -17.35
CA PHE A 67 11.21 9.12 -17.05
C PHE A 67 11.17 8.23 -18.31
N PRO A 68 11.83 8.62 -19.42
CA PRO A 68 11.73 7.90 -20.70
C PRO A 68 12.37 6.51 -20.70
N THR A 69 13.23 6.24 -19.71
CA THR A 69 13.95 4.98 -19.51
C THR A 69 13.27 4.05 -18.50
N LEU A 70 12.23 4.51 -17.78
CA LEU A 70 11.46 3.67 -16.87
C LEU A 70 10.64 2.69 -17.71
N ARG A 71 10.99 1.40 -17.67
CA ARG A 71 10.40 0.32 -18.47
C ARG A 71 10.43 -0.99 -17.68
N ASP A 72 9.93 -2.06 -18.31
CA ASP A 72 10.14 -3.44 -17.87
C ASP A 72 9.59 -3.79 -16.48
N LEU A 73 8.56 -3.08 -16.03
CA LEU A 73 7.73 -3.48 -14.88
C LEU A 73 6.35 -3.95 -15.38
N PRO A 74 5.90 -5.17 -15.03
CA PRO A 74 4.59 -5.64 -15.44
C PRO A 74 3.48 -4.87 -14.71
N VAL A 75 2.46 -4.45 -15.45
CA VAL A 75 1.26 -3.79 -14.91
C VAL A 75 0.02 -4.63 -15.20
N ASP A 76 -0.66 -5.09 -14.16
CA ASP A 76 -1.99 -5.70 -14.27
C ASP A 76 -3.04 -4.59 -14.34
N LEU A 77 -3.59 -4.40 -15.54
CA LEU A 77 -4.64 -3.42 -15.80
C LEU A 77 -6.03 -3.86 -15.31
N THR A 78 -6.17 -5.09 -14.79
CA THR A 78 -7.43 -5.63 -14.27
C THR A 78 -7.67 -5.14 -12.83
N PRO A 79 -8.59 -4.20 -12.60
CA PRO A 79 -8.81 -3.69 -11.25
C PRO A 79 -9.44 -4.78 -10.38
N GLY A 80 -8.85 -5.01 -9.22
CA GLY A 80 -9.50 -5.82 -8.20
C GLY A 80 -10.46 -5.00 -7.33
N GLN A 81 -11.19 -5.68 -6.47
CA GLN A 81 -12.05 -5.06 -5.45
C GLN A 81 -11.82 -5.71 -4.09
N ILE A 82 -11.90 -4.91 -3.04
CA ILE A 82 -11.89 -5.36 -1.65
C ILE A 82 -13.20 -4.91 -1.01
N ARG A 83 -13.94 -5.86 -0.45
CA ARG A 83 -15.25 -5.63 0.17
C ARG A 83 -15.25 -6.17 1.59
N CYS A 84 -15.37 -5.24 2.53
CA CYS A 84 -15.44 -5.53 3.96
C CYS A 84 -16.88 -5.78 4.44
N SER A 85 -17.01 -6.62 5.46
CA SER A 85 -18.24 -6.86 6.21
C SER A 85 -17.91 -7.09 7.69
N LYS A 86 -18.91 -7.26 8.55
CA LYS A 86 -18.70 -7.63 9.96
C LYS A 86 -18.05 -9.01 10.15
N ARG A 87 -18.10 -9.87 9.14
CA ARG A 87 -17.66 -11.27 9.24
C ARG A 87 -16.31 -11.53 8.58
N GLU A 88 -16.04 -10.82 7.49
CA GLU A 88 -14.90 -11.09 6.62
C GLU A 88 -14.59 -9.92 5.70
N VAL A 89 -13.38 -9.93 5.17
CA VAL A 89 -12.96 -9.16 4.02
C VAL A 89 -12.85 -10.10 2.83
N VAL A 90 -13.43 -9.68 1.70
CA VAL A 90 -13.39 -10.41 0.43
C VAL A 90 -12.60 -9.62 -0.60
N LEU A 91 -11.60 -10.26 -1.20
CA LEU A 91 -10.85 -9.75 -2.34
C LEU A 91 -11.32 -10.47 -3.60
N THR A 92 -11.59 -9.73 -4.66
CA THR A 92 -11.93 -10.28 -5.98
C THR A 92 -11.11 -9.62 -7.08
N ARG A 93 -10.60 -10.41 -8.03
CA ARG A 93 -9.98 -9.93 -9.26
C ARG A 93 -10.17 -10.97 -10.37
N GLY A 94 -10.83 -10.59 -11.46
CA GLY A 94 -11.19 -11.54 -12.51
C GLY A 94 -11.98 -12.72 -11.94
N ALA A 95 -11.45 -13.95 -12.10
CA ALA A 95 -12.02 -15.16 -11.52
C ALA A 95 -11.58 -15.44 -10.07
N GLU A 96 -10.55 -14.76 -9.57
CA GLU A 96 -10.04 -14.94 -8.22
C GLU A 96 -11.01 -14.36 -7.18
N ARG A 97 -11.26 -15.14 -6.12
CA ARG A 97 -12.05 -14.71 -4.97
C ARG A 97 -11.46 -15.30 -3.70
N LEU A 98 -10.93 -14.43 -2.84
CA LEU A 98 -10.37 -14.78 -1.54
C LEU A 98 -11.17 -14.13 -0.42
N ALA A 99 -11.26 -14.81 0.71
CA ALA A 99 -12.08 -14.40 1.84
C ALA A 99 -11.37 -14.72 3.16
N THR A 100 -11.35 -13.78 4.10
CA THR A 100 -10.67 -13.95 5.40
C THR A 100 -11.42 -14.84 6.39
N ARG A 101 -12.68 -15.22 6.10
CA ARG A 101 -13.53 -15.98 7.04
C ARG A 101 -12.93 -17.33 7.44
N GLU A 102 -12.33 -18.03 6.48
CA GLU A 102 -11.76 -19.35 6.69
C GLU A 102 -10.32 -19.28 7.19
N ASP A 103 -9.58 -18.26 6.73
CA ASP A 103 -8.19 -18.04 7.08
C ASP A 103 -7.87 -16.54 6.88
N GLY A 104 -7.59 -15.85 7.99
CA GLY A 104 -7.28 -14.43 7.99
C GLY A 104 -5.96 -14.08 7.30
N ARG A 105 -5.09 -15.06 7.03
CA ARG A 105 -3.85 -14.87 6.27
C ARG A 105 -4.02 -14.89 4.77
N LYS A 106 -5.14 -15.38 4.23
CA LYS A 106 -5.31 -15.51 2.76
C LYS A 106 -5.00 -14.22 2.01
N LEU A 107 -5.47 -13.08 2.53
CA LEU A 107 -5.23 -11.78 1.90
C LEU A 107 -3.79 -11.29 2.13
N TYR A 108 -3.20 -11.55 3.31
CA TYR A 108 -1.78 -11.29 3.54
C TYR A 108 -0.91 -12.06 2.53
N ASN A 109 -1.08 -13.38 2.44
CA ASN A 109 -0.34 -14.24 1.52
C ASN A 109 -0.51 -13.80 0.06
N TYR A 110 -1.72 -13.38 -0.33
CA TYR A 110 -1.98 -12.86 -1.67
C TYR A 110 -1.16 -11.61 -1.99
N PHE A 111 -1.12 -10.64 -1.07
CA PHE A 111 -0.31 -9.43 -1.25
C PHE A 111 1.20 -9.74 -1.15
N ASN A 112 1.59 -10.71 -0.31
CA ASN A 112 2.98 -11.15 -0.17
C ASN A 112 3.53 -11.76 -1.46
N SER A 113 2.70 -12.52 -2.18
CA SER A 113 3.06 -13.12 -3.47
C SER A 113 2.82 -12.21 -4.67
N PHE A 114 2.40 -10.96 -4.45
CA PHE A 114 2.08 -10.05 -5.54
C PHE A 114 3.36 -9.62 -6.25
N GLU A 115 3.36 -9.65 -7.58
CA GLU A 115 4.48 -9.18 -8.40
C GLU A 115 4.03 -8.04 -9.31
N GLY A 116 4.94 -7.09 -9.57
CA GLY A 116 4.69 -5.96 -10.45
C GLY A 116 3.76 -4.91 -9.85
N ILE A 117 2.92 -4.33 -10.71
CA ILE A 117 2.04 -3.22 -10.38
C ILE A 117 0.59 -3.60 -10.66
N GLY A 118 -0.32 -3.32 -9.74
CA GLY A 118 -1.75 -3.44 -9.97
C GLY A 118 -2.54 -2.66 -8.94
N GLY A 119 -3.83 -2.95 -8.80
CA GLY A 119 -4.58 -2.26 -7.75
C GLY A 119 -5.95 -2.83 -7.44
N PHE A 120 -6.51 -2.28 -6.36
CA PHE A 120 -7.80 -2.64 -5.81
C PHE A 120 -8.61 -1.42 -5.44
N GLN A 121 -9.90 -1.47 -5.77
CA GLN A 121 -10.87 -0.54 -5.21
C GLN A 121 -11.34 -1.05 -3.85
N ASP A 122 -11.08 -0.28 -2.79
CA ASP A 122 -11.51 -0.53 -1.42
C ASP A 122 -13.00 -0.17 -1.20
N HIS A 123 -13.53 -0.56 -0.05
CA HIS A 123 -14.96 -0.49 0.25
C HIS A 123 -15.38 0.84 0.90
N PHE A 124 -15.56 1.91 0.10
CA PHE A 124 -15.91 3.24 0.61
C PHE A 124 -17.16 3.23 1.50
N ASP A 125 -18.24 2.60 1.03
CA ASP A 125 -19.50 2.53 1.77
C ASP A 125 -19.34 1.86 3.15
N TRP A 126 -18.39 0.93 3.29
CA TRP A 126 -18.08 0.33 4.57
C TRP A 126 -17.35 1.31 5.49
N TRP A 127 -16.37 2.05 4.96
CA TRP A 127 -15.66 3.08 5.72
C TRP A 127 -16.61 4.17 6.23
N ALA A 128 -17.48 4.68 5.35
CA ALA A 128 -18.49 5.68 5.69
C ALA A 128 -19.48 5.18 6.77
N ARG A 129 -19.97 3.94 6.67
CA ARG A 129 -20.87 3.35 7.69
C ARG A 129 -20.18 3.10 9.04
N ASN A 130 -18.86 3.09 9.08
CA ASN A 130 -18.06 2.98 10.29
C ASN A 130 -17.48 4.36 10.69
N ASN A 131 -18.16 5.45 10.33
CA ASN A 131 -17.82 6.82 10.72
C ASN A 131 -16.40 7.25 10.33
N PHE A 132 -15.88 6.72 9.21
CA PHE A 132 -14.53 7.03 8.73
C PHE A 132 -13.39 6.66 9.70
N CYS A 133 -13.67 5.85 10.72
CA CYS A 133 -12.65 5.40 11.66
C CYS A 133 -11.79 4.28 11.06
N SER A 134 -10.66 4.01 11.72
CA SER A 134 -9.72 2.95 11.32
C SER A 134 -10.41 1.61 11.09
N ARG A 135 -11.39 1.21 11.91
CA ARG A 135 -12.09 -0.10 11.76
C ARG A 135 -12.88 -0.23 10.46
N GLY A 136 -13.24 0.89 9.84
CA GLY A 136 -13.86 0.96 8.52
C GLY A 136 -12.87 1.10 7.37
N GLY A 137 -11.62 1.44 7.67
CA GLY A 137 -10.60 1.81 6.70
C GLY A 137 -10.16 0.65 5.79
N LYS A 138 -9.26 0.98 4.86
CA LYS A 138 -8.61 0.04 3.94
C LYS A 138 -7.85 -0.99 4.78
N PRO A 139 -8.21 -2.28 4.74
CA PRO A 139 -7.53 -3.28 5.55
C PRO A 139 -6.10 -3.48 5.03
N LEU A 140 -5.16 -3.52 5.98
CA LEU A 140 -3.74 -3.76 5.77
C LEU A 140 -3.27 -4.84 6.75
N TRP A 141 -2.66 -5.90 6.22
CA TRP A 141 -2.10 -6.98 7.02
C TRP A 141 -0.58 -6.90 7.07
N ILE A 142 -0.01 -7.05 8.26
CA ILE A 142 1.43 -7.00 8.54
C ILE A 142 1.78 -8.24 9.35
N ASP A 143 2.78 -8.98 8.91
CA ASP A 143 3.38 -10.06 9.71
C ASP A 143 4.83 -9.71 10.07
N PRO A 144 5.10 -9.31 11.33
CA PRO A 144 6.46 -9.06 11.82
C PRO A 144 7.35 -10.33 11.85
N HIS A 145 6.79 -11.52 11.61
CA HIS A 145 7.52 -12.78 11.58
C HIS A 145 7.91 -13.23 10.17
N ASP A 146 7.44 -12.53 9.14
CA ASP A 146 7.91 -12.72 7.76
C ASP A 146 9.22 -11.93 7.57
N PRO A 147 10.37 -12.58 7.36
CA PRO A 147 11.65 -11.90 7.23
C PRO A 147 11.86 -11.27 5.85
N ASP A 148 11.02 -11.62 4.86
CA ASP A 148 11.28 -11.31 3.46
C ASP A 148 10.50 -10.08 2.97
N VAL A 149 9.45 -9.67 3.69
CA VAL A 149 8.51 -8.64 3.21
C VAL A 149 8.23 -7.55 4.24
N HIS A 150 8.30 -6.31 3.77
CA HIS A 150 7.89 -5.12 4.49
C HIS A 150 6.78 -4.38 3.71
N HIS A 151 5.54 -4.48 4.21
CA HIS A 151 4.42 -3.72 3.64
C HIS A 151 4.45 -2.26 4.10
N ILE A 152 4.51 -1.33 3.14
CA ILE A 152 4.43 0.12 3.38
C ILE A 152 3.17 0.66 2.70
N PHE A 153 2.30 1.33 3.47
CA PHE A 153 1.07 1.95 3.00
C PHE A 153 1.19 3.46 3.05
N ILE A 154 1.01 4.10 1.90
CA ILE A 154 1.20 5.54 1.71
C ILE A 154 -0.12 6.14 1.27
N ASP A 155 -0.63 7.12 2.03
CA ASP A 155 -1.87 7.82 1.71
C ASP A 155 -1.90 9.17 2.46
N ASP A 156 -2.47 10.21 1.86
CA ASP A 156 -2.54 11.54 2.46
C ASP A 156 -3.60 11.63 3.56
N ASN A 157 -4.49 10.63 3.69
CA ASN A 157 -5.53 10.54 4.72
C ASN A 157 -5.22 9.58 5.89
N ILE A 158 -3.94 9.19 6.03
CA ILE A 158 -3.46 8.53 7.26
C ILE A 158 -3.40 9.56 8.38
N ARG A 159 -3.91 9.20 9.57
CA ARG A 159 -3.94 10.06 10.77
C ARG A 159 -3.56 9.20 11.96
N LEU A 160 -2.92 9.79 12.96
CA LEU A 160 -2.58 9.10 14.20
C LEU A 160 -3.79 8.85 15.11
N ASP A 161 -4.91 9.54 14.83
CA ASP A 161 -6.18 9.33 15.50
C ASP A 161 -7.00 8.26 14.76
N ASP A 162 -7.20 7.11 15.41
CA ASP A 162 -7.97 6.00 14.84
C ASP A 162 -9.46 6.32 14.69
N ALA A 163 -9.96 7.42 15.26
CA ALA A 163 -11.33 7.87 15.06
C ALA A 163 -11.59 8.40 13.64
N ASP A 164 -10.54 8.85 12.93
CA ASP A 164 -10.65 9.43 11.58
C ASP A 164 -9.39 9.11 10.78
N THR A 165 -9.34 7.91 10.19
CA THR A 165 -8.20 7.52 9.36
C THR A 165 -8.60 6.49 8.30
N ILE A 166 -7.91 6.56 7.17
CA ILE A 166 -8.25 5.80 5.96
C ILE A 166 -7.86 4.32 6.04
N VAL A 167 -7.00 3.91 6.97
CA VAL A 167 -6.39 2.58 7.01
C VAL A 167 -6.82 1.78 8.25
N HIS A 168 -6.96 0.46 8.09
CA HIS A 168 -7.19 -0.48 9.18
C HIS A 168 -6.01 -1.45 9.32
N PRO A 169 -5.01 -1.15 10.15
CA PRO A 169 -3.86 -2.01 10.34
C PRO A 169 -4.21 -3.27 11.16
N GLN A 170 -3.74 -4.41 10.68
CA GLN A 170 -3.92 -5.73 11.27
C GLN A 170 -2.57 -6.43 11.36
N VAL A 171 -2.12 -6.75 12.57
CA VAL A 171 -0.78 -7.30 12.85
C VAL A 171 -0.90 -8.73 13.36
N PHE A 172 -0.14 -9.66 12.77
CA PHE A 172 -0.05 -11.04 13.26
C PHE A 172 0.89 -11.11 14.47
N SER A 173 0.40 -11.65 15.58
CA SER A 173 1.14 -11.70 16.85
C SER A 173 2.09 -12.88 16.98
N GLU A 174 1.91 -13.94 16.18
CA GLU A 174 2.70 -15.17 16.26
C GLU A 174 2.97 -15.69 14.85
N GLN A 175 4.11 -16.37 14.69
CA GLN A 175 4.51 -16.98 13.42
C GLN A 175 3.44 -17.97 12.93
N GLY A 176 2.93 -17.72 11.72
CA GLY A 176 1.90 -18.57 11.10
C GLY A 176 0.48 -18.38 11.65
N SER A 177 0.23 -17.43 12.56
CA SER A 177 -1.10 -17.16 13.09
C SER A 177 -2.08 -16.77 11.99
N SER A 178 -3.26 -17.38 11.96
CA SER A 178 -4.36 -17.05 11.05
C SER A 178 -5.16 -15.81 11.46
N SER A 179 -4.89 -15.28 12.66
CA SER A 179 -5.74 -14.28 13.32
C SER A 179 -4.92 -13.06 13.71
N PRO A 180 -4.99 -11.96 12.95
CA PRO A 180 -4.30 -10.73 13.31
C PRO A 180 -5.08 -9.94 14.36
N ARG A 181 -4.38 -9.15 15.16
CA ARG A 181 -4.99 -8.11 16.00
C ARG A 181 -5.11 -6.81 15.22
N SER A 182 -6.13 -6.01 15.50
CA SER A 182 -6.09 -4.60 15.09
C SER A 182 -4.98 -3.88 15.85
N ALA A 183 -4.19 -3.08 15.13
CA ALA A 183 -3.17 -2.21 15.71
C ALA A 183 -3.59 -0.75 15.53
N PRO A 184 -3.32 0.13 16.51
CA PRO A 184 -3.55 1.55 16.33
C PRO A 184 -2.61 2.10 15.25
N THR A 185 -3.07 3.10 14.52
CA THR A 185 -2.30 3.70 13.42
C THR A 185 -0.97 4.28 13.91
N SER A 186 -0.96 4.81 15.14
CA SER A 186 0.24 5.33 15.80
C SER A 186 1.33 4.30 16.11
N GLU A 187 0.98 3.01 16.24
CA GLU A 187 1.98 1.95 16.41
C GLU A 187 2.84 1.78 15.14
N LEU A 188 2.26 2.05 13.98
CA LEU A 188 2.84 1.71 12.68
C LEU A 188 3.20 2.95 11.85
N TYR A 189 3.01 4.14 12.39
CA TYR A 189 3.37 5.40 11.73
C TYR A 189 4.88 5.50 11.54
N ASP A 190 5.31 5.85 10.34
CA ASP A 190 6.70 5.82 9.88
C ASP A 190 7.39 4.45 10.00
N VAL A 191 6.64 3.38 10.26
CA VAL A 191 7.10 1.99 10.26
C VAL A 191 6.53 1.30 9.02
N CYS A 192 5.21 1.20 8.94
CA CYS A 192 4.49 0.63 7.80
C CYS A 192 3.50 1.63 7.18
N LEU A 193 3.29 2.80 7.79
CA LEU A 193 2.29 3.78 7.39
C LEU A 193 2.92 5.15 7.19
N VAL A 194 2.64 5.79 6.06
CA VAL A 194 3.17 7.11 5.70
C VAL A 194 2.02 8.05 5.34
N GLN A 195 1.81 9.08 6.17
CA GLN A 195 0.96 10.19 5.77
C GLN A 195 1.72 11.05 4.74
N THR A 196 1.16 11.19 3.55
CA THR A 196 1.80 11.99 2.49
C THR A 196 1.63 13.48 2.77
N ASP A 197 2.75 14.20 2.76
CA ASP A 197 2.78 15.66 2.59
C ASP A 197 2.79 15.95 1.08
N LEU A 198 1.64 16.36 0.55
CA LEU A 198 1.47 16.57 -0.88
C LEU A 198 2.36 17.71 -1.41
N LEU A 199 2.60 18.75 -0.61
CA LEU A 199 3.42 19.88 -1.05
C LEU A 199 4.89 19.48 -1.10
N GLU A 200 5.36 18.74 -0.11
CA GLU A 200 6.71 18.19 -0.10
C GLU A 200 6.90 17.17 -1.23
N ALA A 201 5.93 16.27 -1.45
CA ALA A 201 5.96 15.30 -2.54
C ALA A 201 5.95 15.93 -3.95
N ILE A 202 5.46 17.17 -4.08
CA ILE A 202 5.54 17.98 -5.30
C ILE A 202 6.91 18.66 -5.40
N ALA A 203 7.45 19.16 -4.29
CA ALA A 203 8.70 19.93 -4.26
C ALA A 203 9.97 19.07 -4.32
N ASP A 204 9.92 17.86 -3.77
CA ASP A 204 11.01 16.91 -3.71
C ASP A 204 10.69 15.64 -4.52
N GLU A 205 11.43 15.45 -5.61
CA GLU A 205 11.28 14.29 -6.49
C GLU A 205 11.69 12.98 -5.78
N ASP A 206 12.57 13.04 -4.77
CA ASP A 206 13.00 11.88 -3.99
C ASP A 206 12.11 11.62 -2.75
N TYR A 207 11.03 12.37 -2.55
CA TYR A 207 10.16 12.32 -1.36
C TYR A 207 9.77 10.90 -0.94
N PHE A 208 9.22 10.10 -1.86
CA PHE A 208 8.79 8.73 -1.53
C PHE A 208 9.96 7.79 -1.29
N LEU A 209 11.15 8.06 -1.83
CA LEU A 209 12.37 7.32 -1.49
C LEU A 209 12.80 7.62 -0.05
N HIS A 210 12.69 8.88 0.40
CA HIS A 210 12.91 9.24 1.80
C HIS A 210 11.92 8.52 2.72
N CYS A 211 10.64 8.47 2.34
CA CYS A 211 9.61 7.76 3.10
C CYS A 211 9.92 6.26 3.23
N VAL A 212 10.25 5.58 2.12
CA VAL A 212 10.58 4.14 2.14
C VAL A 212 11.80 3.87 3.03
N ARG A 213 12.88 4.66 2.90
CA ARG A 213 14.07 4.50 3.76
C ARG A 213 13.74 4.67 5.24
N ARG A 214 12.95 5.69 5.59
CA ARG A 214 12.51 5.93 6.96
C ARG A 214 11.72 4.75 7.51
N CYS A 215 10.80 4.21 6.71
CA CYS A 215 10.05 3.01 7.06
C CYS A 215 10.99 1.82 7.30
N GLU A 216 11.91 1.52 6.38
CA GLU A 216 12.86 0.41 6.50
C GLU A 216 13.70 0.53 7.78
N GLU A 217 14.29 1.69 8.05
CA GLU A 217 15.09 1.96 9.25
C GLU A 217 14.29 1.79 10.55
N ASN A 218 13.04 2.21 10.55
CA ASN A 218 12.16 2.08 11.71
C ASN A 218 11.61 0.65 11.87
N TYR A 219 11.45 -0.08 10.78
CA TYR A 219 10.96 -1.45 10.81
C TYR A 219 11.96 -2.38 11.51
N ASP A 220 13.26 -2.22 11.26
CA ASP A 220 14.29 -2.96 12.01
C ASP A 220 14.18 -2.79 13.53
N ARG A 221 13.89 -1.55 13.98
CA ARG A 221 13.70 -1.23 15.40
C ARG A 221 12.40 -1.86 15.93
N TYR A 222 11.32 -1.77 15.16
CA TYR A 222 10.03 -2.37 15.48
C TYR A 222 10.15 -3.90 15.66
N LEU A 223 10.80 -4.59 14.73
CA LEU A 223 11.06 -6.03 14.80
C LEU A 223 11.92 -6.42 16.01
N ALA A 224 12.93 -5.61 16.35
CA ALA A 224 13.78 -5.85 17.52
C ALA A 224 13.00 -5.73 18.85
N CYS A 225 12.03 -4.82 18.94
CA CYS A 225 11.15 -4.71 20.10
C CYS A 225 10.22 -5.93 20.23
N MET A 226 9.60 -6.37 19.13
CA MET A 226 8.70 -7.54 19.13
C MET A 226 9.39 -8.83 19.59
N LYS A 227 10.67 -9.01 19.24
CA LYS A 227 11.48 -10.16 19.71
C LYS A 227 11.72 -10.15 21.22
N LYS A 228 11.79 -8.98 21.87
CA LYS A 228 12.01 -8.85 23.32
C LYS A 228 10.75 -9.15 24.14
N ASP A 229 9.58 -8.88 23.58
CA ASP A 229 8.28 -9.08 24.25
C ASP A 229 7.77 -10.53 24.16
N THR A 230 8.45 -11.41 23.41
CA THR A 230 8.15 -12.84 23.37
C THR A 230 8.90 -13.55 24.52
N PRO A 231 8.23 -13.99 25.61
CA PRO A 231 8.93 -14.68 26.69
C PRO A 231 9.51 -15.98 26.15
N SER A 232 10.80 -16.19 26.34
CA SER A 232 11.44 -17.48 26.09
C SER A 232 10.74 -18.55 26.92
N ARG A 233 9.88 -19.36 26.29
CA ARG A 233 9.41 -20.62 26.86
C ARG A 233 10.57 -21.61 26.88
N GLN A 234 11.52 -21.41 27.79
CA GLN A 234 12.38 -22.49 28.24
C GLN A 234 11.60 -23.26 29.30
N TRP A 235 11.06 -24.40 28.88
CA TRP A 235 10.72 -25.48 29.79
C TRP A 235 12.03 -26.05 30.35
N ASP A 236 12.38 -25.64 31.56
CA ASP A 236 13.29 -26.40 32.40
C ASP A 236 12.49 -27.57 32.99
N GLY A 237 12.48 -28.68 32.27
CA GLY A 237 12.05 -29.96 32.80
C GLY A 237 13.08 -30.49 33.77
N GLN A 238 12.72 -30.54 35.06
CA GLN A 238 13.33 -31.40 36.07
C GLN A 238 12.46 -32.64 36.29
#